data_AF-A0A925SBM7-F1
#
_entry.id   AF-A0A925SBM7-F1
#
_cell.length_a   1.000
_cell.length_b   1.000
_cell.length_c   1.000
_cell.angle_alpha   90.00
_cell.angle_beta   90.00
_cell.angle_gamma   90.00
#
_symmetry.space_group_name_H-M   'P 1'
#
loop_
_entity.id
_entity.type
_entity.pdbx_description
1 polymer ?
#
loop_
_entity_poly.entity_id
_entity_poly.type
_entity_poly.pdbx_seq_one_letter_code
_entity_poly.pdbx_strand_id
1 'polypeptide(L)'
;MSRYKPPMPDAPTHPILTPIVALRGVGPERAAQLARLKLHTVEDLLLHRPRRYEDRRHFRTIAELELGVASTTRGKIVACGLKKWQQGRKSVFELVAEDGSGRLHCRWWNLPFMQNYFKVGDELFVFGKPNSLKPRTIDHPETEVIEPGEEVSIHIDRVAPIYPLTEGLPQRWMRSLLWRTLEQFEPLVSEPSPDISAKLLITRPTRANALRMIHFPAELSDIEIARQRLALDEFIGLQLAIQSRRKKLEAGTRGLPCAGDNHLIRQFLAALGFKLTGAQTRVLREIRHDMGAAHPMRRLLQGDVGSGKTVVAACTAFMALESGFNVALMAPTEILAEQLHGNFSHWLQPLGVRVE
;
A
#
# COMPACT_ATOMS: atom_id res chain seq x y z
N MET A 1 -33.51 13.77 -38.71
CA MET A 1 -33.49 14.52 -37.43
C MET A 1 -33.33 13.53 -36.29
N SER A 2 -32.08 13.12 -36.01
CA SER A 2 -31.76 12.20 -34.91
C SER A 2 -31.52 13.03 -33.64
N ARG A 3 -32.34 12.82 -32.62
CA ARG A 3 -32.27 13.55 -31.35
C ARG A 3 -31.02 13.10 -30.59
N TYR A 4 -30.02 13.98 -30.57
CA TYR A 4 -28.90 13.92 -29.63
C TYR A 4 -29.48 13.94 -28.20
N LYS A 5 -29.30 12.82 -27.48
CA LYS A 5 -29.65 12.70 -26.06
C LYS A 5 -28.38 13.09 -25.29
N PRO A 6 -28.39 14.17 -24.49
CA PRO A 6 -27.20 14.55 -23.73
C PRO A 6 -26.84 13.42 -22.74
N PRO A 7 -25.55 13.24 -22.43
CA PRO A 7 -25.14 12.27 -21.42
C PRO A 7 -25.83 12.59 -20.09
N MET A 8 -26.31 11.55 -19.42
CA MET A 8 -26.87 11.66 -18.06
C MET A 8 -25.80 12.25 -17.13
N PRO A 9 -26.18 13.03 -16.10
CA PRO A 9 -25.23 13.55 -15.13
C PRO A 9 -24.53 12.37 -14.43
N ASP A 10 -23.20 12.46 -14.37
CA ASP A 10 -22.35 11.51 -13.66
C ASP A 10 -22.87 11.26 -12.25
N ALA A 11 -22.79 10.00 -11.81
CA ALA A 11 -23.02 9.61 -10.43
C ALA A 11 -22.29 10.56 -9.49
N PRO A 12 -22.83 10.90 -8.29
CA PRO A 12 -22.15 11.82 -7.39
C PRO A 12 -20.74 11.30 -7.11
N THR A 13 -19.74 11.96 -7.68
CA THR A 13 -18.34 11.64 -7.48
C THR A 13 -18.10 11.67 -5.98
N HIS A 14 -17.68 10.53 -5.42
CA HIS A 14 -17.38 10.44 -3.98
C HIS A 14 -16.52 11.65 -3.58
N PRO A 15 -16.81 12.36 -2.47
CA PRO A 15 -16.15 13.62 -2.14
C PRO A 15 -14.62 13.52 -2.08
N ILE A 16 -14.10 12.33 -1.73
CA ILE A 16 -12.67 12.01 -1.67
C ILE A 16 -12.00 11.79 -3.04
N LEU A 17 -12.76 11.70 -4.13
CA LEU A 17 -12.22 11.63 -5.50
C LEU A 17 -11.94 13.01 -6.10
N THR A 18 -12.13 14.08 -5.30
CA THR A 18 -11.81 15.45 -5.70
C THR A 18 -10.34 15.57 -6.09
N PRO A 19 -9.99 16.27 -7.19
CA PRO A 19 -8.61 16.50 -7.58
C PRO A 19 -7.80 17.25 -6.50
N ILE A 20 -6.55 16.83 -6.27
CA ILE A 20 -5.66 17.48 -5.26
C ILE A 20 -5.41 18.97 -5.53
N VAL A 21 -5.55 19.43 -6.77
CA VAL A 21 -5.35 20.84 -7.15
C VAL A 21 -6.41 21.75 -6.51
N ALA A 22 -7.56 21.20 -6.12
CA ALA A 22 -8.59 21.94 -5.39
C ALA A 22 -8.24 22.16 -3.91
N LEU A 23 -7.20 21.47 -3.38
CA LEU A 23 -6.81 21.61 -1.99
C LEU A 23 -6.08 22.93 -1.74
N ARG A 24 -6.45 23.59 -0.64
CA ARG A 24 -5.85 24.86 -0.23
C ARG A 24 -4.36 24.70 0.05
N GLY A 25 -3.53 25.44 -0.69
CA GLY A 25 -2.06 25.42 -0.56
C GLY A 25 -1.36 24.50 -1.56
N VAL A 26 -2.11 23.84 -2.46
CA VAL A 26 -1.56 23.11 -3.61
C VAL A 26 -1.59 24.02 -4.84
N GLY A 27 -0.53 24.81 -5.03
CA GLY A 27 -0.32 25.56 -6.27
C GLY A 27 0.11 24.67 -7.44
N PRO A 28 0.23 25.21 -8.67
CA PRO A 28 0.56 24.44 -9.87
C PRO A 28 1.91 23.70 -9.75
N GLU A 29 2.92 24.32 -9.13
CA GLU A 29 4.21 23.67 -8.87
C GLU A 29 4.08 22.47 -7.91
N ARG A 30 3.34 22.65 -6.80
CA ARG A 30 3.09 21.58 -5.83
C ARG A 30 2.25 20.46 -6.42
N ALA A 31 1.26 20.79 -7.25
CA ALA A 31 0.48 19.81 -8.00
C ALA A 31 1.37 18.98 -8.94
N ALA A 32 2.30 19.61 -9.66
CA ALA A 32 3.25 18.91 -10.52
C ALA A 32 4.19 17.98 -9.72
N GLN A 33 4.64 18.41 -8.53
CA GLN A 33 5.44 17.58 -7.63
C GLN A 33 4.63 16.38 -7.10
N LEU A 34 3.39 16.58 -6.67
CA LEU A 34 2.50 15.50 -6.22
C LEU A 34 2.14 14.52 -7.35
N ALA A 35 1.96 15.01 -8.58
CA ALA A 35 1.72 14.16 -9.74
C ALA A 35 2.91 13.23 -10.05
N ARG A 36 4.15 13.64 -9.77
CA ARG A 36 5.33 12.74 -9.87
C ARG A 36 5.27 11.59 -8.87
N LEU A 37 4.59 11.77 -7.74
CA LEU A 37 4.26 10.73 -6.76
C LEU A 37 3.00 9.93 -7.15
N LYS A 38 2.40 10.20 -8.32
CA LYS A 38 1.12 9.62 -8.77
C LYS A 38 -0.06 9.95 -7.86
N LEU A 39 0.01 11.08 -7.16
CA LEU A 39 -1.07 11.57 -6.32
C LEU A 39 -1.90 12.54 -7.14
N HIS A 40 -3.15 12.19 -7.45
CA HIS A 40 -4.03 12.99 -8.32
C HIS A 40 -5.34 13.39 -7.62
N THR A 41 -5.78 12.59 -6.65
CA THR A 41 -7.04 12.79 -5.91
C THR A 41 -6.79 12.89 -4.40
N VAL A 42 -7.78 13.38 -3.67
CA VAL A 42 -7.76 13.38 -2.19
C VAL A 42 -7.62 11.96 -1.65
N GLU A 43 -8.27 10.96 -2.25
CA GLU A 43 -8.13 9.56 -1.87
C GLU A 43 -6.69 9.07 -2.06
N ASP A 44 -6.03 9.40 -3.18
CA ASP A 44 -4.62 9.04 -3.39
C ASP A 44 -3.74 9.62 -2.27
N LEU A 45 -4.00 10.87 -1.90
CA LEU A 45 -3.26 11.56 -0.83
C LEU A 45 -3.49 10.88 0.53
N LEU A 46 -4.74 10.57 0.88
CA LEU A 46 -5.09 9.86 2.12
C LEU A 46 -4.56 8.41 2.15
N LEU A 47 -4.32 7.80 1.00
CA LEU A 47 -3.72 6.47 0.90
C LEU A 47 -2.18 6.52 0.75
N HIS A 48 -1.59 7.72 0.68
CA HIS A 48 -0.13 7.91 0.63
C HIS A 48 0.52 7.73 2.00
N ARG A 49 0.72 6.47 2.39
CA ARG A 49 1.17 6.10 3.74
C ARG A 49 2.60 6.57 4.05
N PRO A 50 2.89 6.92 5.32
CA PRO A 50 4.25 7.18 5.77
C PRO A 50 5.16 5.95 5.59
N ARG A 51 6.45 6.15 5.28
CA ARG A 51 7.45 5.08 5.21
C ARG A 51 7.98 4.70 6.60
N ARG A 52 8.06 5.68 7.49
CA ARG A 52 8.48 5.49 8.89
C ARG A 52 7.85 6.57 9.76
N TYR A 53 8.00 6.40 11.07
CA TYR A 53 7.56 7.35 12.08
C TYR A 53 8.74 7.73 12.97
N GLU A 54 8.78 8.97 13.42
CA GLU A 54 9.77 9.49 14.35
C GLU A 54 9.05 9.90 15.63
N ASP A 55 9.41 9.29 16.77
CA ASP A 55 8.85 9.69 18.06
C ASP A 55 9.53 10.98 18.53
N ARG A 56 8.79 12.09 18.48
CA ARG A 56 9.28 13.42 18.86
C ARG A 56 8.69 13.93 20.18
N ARG A 57 8.07 13.04 20.97
CA ARG A 57 7.50 13.34 22.30
C ARG A 57 8.57 13.40 23.40
N HIS A 58 9.70 12.74 23.18
CA HIS A 58 10.78 12.68 24.16
C HIS A 58 11.70 13.89 24.02
N PHE A 59 11.48 14.88 24.89
CA PHE A 59 12.34 16.05 24.99
C PHE A 59 13.62 15.71 25.75
N ARG A 60 14.75 16.10 25.18
CA ARG A 60 16.05 16.10 25.85
C ARG A 60 16.46 17.54 26.15
N THR A 61 17.30 17.72 27.16
CA THR A 61 17.98 19.00 27.35
C THR A 61 19.07 19.18 26.29
N ILE A 62 19.46 20.42 26.01
CA ILE A 62 20.54 20.72 25.06
C ILE A 62 21.85 20.06 25.50
N ALA A 63 22.10 19.96 26.80
CA ALA A 63 23.26 19.28 27.36
C ALA A 63 23.28 17.76 27.11
N GLU A 64 22.12 17.11 27.02
CA GLU A 64 21.96 15.66 26.80
C GLU A 64 22.04 15.26 25.32
N LEU A 65 22.17 16.22 24.40
CA LEU A 65 22.28 15.93 22.98
C LEU A 65 23.52 15.07 22.68
N GLU A 66 23.33 14.00 21.92
CA GLU A 66 24.40 13.09 21.50
C GLU A 66 24.76 13.33 20.03
N LEU A 67 26.05 13.17 19.70
CA LEU A 67 26.54 13.37 18.33
C LEU A 67 25.90 12.33 17.39
N GLY A 68 25.28 12.79 16.30
CA GLY A 68 24.69 11.93 15.27
C GLY A 68 23.33 11.29 15.62
N VAL A 69 22.83 11.45 16.85
CA VAL A 69 21.54 10.94 17.30
C VAL A 69 20.44 11.98 17.05
N ALA A 70 19.32 11.58 16.48
CA ALA A 70 18.19 12.49 16.29
C ALA A 70 17.52 12.74 17.64
N SER A 71 17.29 14.00 18.01
CA SER A 71 16.69 14.36 19.29
C SER A 71 15.82 15.59 19.16
N THR A 72 14.79 15.67 19.99
CA THR A 72 13.93 16.85 20.14
C THR A 72 14.37 17.62 21.38
N THR A 73 14.56 18.92 21.25
CA THR A 73 14.90 19.82 22.37
C THR A 73 14.05 21.08 22.31
N ARG A 74 13.72 21.68 23.45
CA ARG A 74 13.06 22.98 23.56
C ARG A 74 14.08 24.02 24.00
N GLY A 75 14.05 25.21 23.42
CA GLY A 75 14.93 26.30 23.84
C GLY A 75 14.41 27.66 23.41
N LYS A 76 14.87 28.70 24.11
CA LYS A 76 14.59 30.10 23.82
C LYS A 76 15.67 30.68 22.92
N ILE A 77 15.29 31.44 21.89
CA ILE A 77 16.23 32.11 21.00
C ILE A 77 16.93 33.25 21.77
N VAL A 78 18.24 33.11 21.97
CA VAL A 78 19.08 34.15 22.60
C VAL A 78 19.79 35.04 21.57
N ALA A 79 20.06 34.50 20.38
CA ALA A 79 20.65 35.25 19.28
C ALA A 79 20.24 34.64 17.93
N CYS A 80 20.07 35.47 16.91
CA CYS A 80 19.91 35.02 15.54
C CYS A 80 20.55 36.02 14.58
N GLY A 81 21.10 35.54 13.47
CA GLY A 81 21.76 36.41 12.50
C GLY A 81 21.95 35.75 11.14
N LEU A 82 21.88 36.58 10.09
CA LEU A 82 22.16 36.17 8.72
C LEU A 82 23.56 36.64 8.32
N LYS A 83 24.45 35.69 8.04
CA LYS A 83 25.77 35.95 7.47
C LYS A 83 25.71 35.72 5.97
N LYS A 84 26.14 36.70 5.16
CA LYS A 84 26.26 36.58 3.70
C LYS A 84 27.72 36.79 3.29
N TRP A 85 28.20 36.01 2.34
CA TRP A 85 29.55 36.17 1.78
C TRP A 85 29.58 35.79 0.30
N GLN A 86 30.73 35.98 -0.35
CA GLN A 86 30.88 35.88 -1.82
C GLN A 86 29.83 36.72 -2.57
N GLN A 87 29.78 38.03 -2.28
CA GLN A 87 28.83 38.98 -2.89
C GLN A 87 27.36 38.54 -2.77
N GLY A 88 27.00 37.82 -1.69
CA GLY A 88 25.62 37.40 -1.42
C GLY A 88 25.21 36.06 -2.05
N ARG A 89 26.11 35.39 -2.78
CA ARG A 89 25.84 34.09 -3.40
C ARG A 89 25.74 32.94 -2.39
N LYS A 90 26.41 33.06 -1.25
CA LYS A 90 26.29 32.12 -0.13
C LYS A 90 25.77 32.85 1.11
N SER A 91 24.88 32.19 1.84
CA SER A 91 24.35 32.71 3.10
C SER A 91 24.23 31.62 4.14
N VAL A 92 24.38 31.97 5.41
CA VAL A 92 23.99 31.14 6.54
C VAL A 92 23.16 31.96 7.50
N PHE A 93 21.96 31.48 7.75
CA PHE A 93 21.20 31.91 8.91
C PHE A 93 21.58 31.03 10.08
N GLU A 94 22.01 31.65 11.18
CA GLU A 94 22.38 30.98 12.42
C GLU A 94 21.50 31.52 13.54
N LEU A 95 20.83 30.62 14.26
CA LEU A 95 20.19 30.95 15.53
C LEU A 95 20.83 30.16 16.67
N VAL A 96 20.90 30.77 17.83
CA VAL A 96 21.38 30.18 19.07
C VAL A 96 20.20 30.08 20.01
N ALA A 97 19.85 28.86 20.38
CA ALA A 97 18.84 28.55 21.37
C ALA A 97 19.49 28.15 22.70
N GLU A 98 18.86 28.52 23.81
CA GLU A 98 19.30 28.20 25.17
C GLU A 98 18.13 27.67 26.00
N ASP A 99 18.37 26.64 26.82
CA ASP A 99 17.37 25.98 27.69
C ASP A 99 17.78 25.99 29.17
N GLY A 100 18.82 26.75 29.52
CA GLY A 100 19.44 26.77 30.85
C GLY A 100 20.48 25.67 31.09
N SER A 101 20.45 24.56 30.33
CA SER A 101 21.46 23.48 30.41
C SER A 101 22.65 23.72 29.47
N GLY A 102 22.43 24.42 28.35
CA GLY A 102 23.46 24.72 27.38
C GLY A 102 22.95 25.54 26.20
N ARG A 103 23.85 25.79 25.24
CA ARG A 103 23.55 26.53 24.00
C ARG A 103 23.60 25.61 22.79
N LEU A 104 22.63 25.78 21.90
CA LEU A 104 22.49 25.03 20.66
C LEU A 104 22.53 25.97 19.46
N HIS A 105 23.50 25.77 18.57
CA HIS A 105 23.62 26.50 17.31
C HIS A 105 22.85 25.77 16.21
N CYS A 106 21.82 26.40 15.66
CA CYS A 106 21.06 25.88 14.54
C CYS A 106 21.41 26.69 13.28
N ARG A 107 21.88 26.01 12.23
CA ARG A 107 22.38 26.66 11.00
C ARG A 107 21.59 26.22 9.78
N TRP A 108 21.17 27.18 8.95
CA TRP A 108 20.56 26.93 7.65
C TRP A 108 21.41 27.55 6.56
N TRP A 109 22.03 26.70 5.75
CA TRP A 109 22.81 27.12 4.59
C TRP A 109 21.89 27.52 3.43
N ASN A 110 22.17 28.66 2.80
CA ASN A 110 21.48 29.22 1.63
C ASN A 110 19.96 29.43 1.79
N LEU A 111 19.46 29.60 3.02
CA LEU A 111 18.04 29.87 3.31
C LEU A 111 17.89 31.21 4.05
N PRO A 112 18.10 32.35 3.37
CA PRO A 112 18.11 33.68 4.02
C PRO A 112 16.73 34.10 4.55
N PHE A 113 15.64 33.51 4.03
CA PHE A 113 14.28 33.82 4.47
C PHE A 113 13.98 33.42 5.92
N MET A 114 14.78 32.51 6.51
CA MET A 114 14.60 32.07 7.90
C MET A 114 14.66 33.24 8.90
N GLN A 115 15.39 34.31 8.60
CA GLN A 115 15.44 35.52 9.44
C GLN A 115 14.08 36.18 9.66
N ASN A 116 13.12 35.96 8.76
CA ASN A 116 11.78 36.55 8.86
C ASN A 116 10.87 35.76 9.81
N TYR A 117 11.22 34.51 10.12
CA TYR A 117 10.41 33.57 10.90
C TYR A 117 10.80 33.50 12.38
N PHE A 118 12.03 33.89 12.71
CA PHE A 118 12.55 33.75 14.08
C PHE A 118 12.90 35.12 14.66
N LYS A 119 12.49 35.36 15.90
CA LYS A 119 12.86 36.57 16.64
C LYS A 119 13.56 36.18 17.94
N VAL A 120 14.48 37.03 18.37
CA VAL A 120 15.13 36.87 19.69
C VAL A 120 14.05 36.97 20.77
N GLY A 121 14.04 36.01 21.69
CA GLY A 121 13.03 35.89 22.74
C GLY A 121 11.96 34.83 22.46
N ASP A 122 11.79 34.37 21.22
CA ASP A 122 10.85 33.30 20.90
C ASP A 122 11.29 31.98 21.56
N GLU A 123 10.34 31.18 22.01
CA GLU A 123 10.60 29.78 22.33
C GLU A 123 10.35 28.91 21.10
N LEU A 124 11.21 27.93 20.87
CA LEU A 124 11.02 26.98 19.79
C LEU A 124 11.35 25.55 20.23
N PHE A 125 10.78 24.62 19.49
CA PHE A 125 11.26 23.26 19.44
C PHE A 125 12.24 23.08 18.29
N VAL A 126 13.29 22.31 18.55
CA VAL A 126 14.33 21.95 17.58
C VAL A 126 14.37 20.42 17.50
N PHE A 127 14.22 19.89 16.29
CA PHE A 127 14.44 18.48 16.01
C PHE A 127 15.54 18.33 14.96
N GLY A 128 16.55 17.52 15.27
CA GLY A 128 17.60 17.22 14.33
C GLY A 128 18.72 16.40 14.93
N LYS A 129 19.76 16.18 14.13
CA LYS A 129 20.95 15.42 14.52
C LYS A 129 22.11 16.39 14.77
N PRO A 130 22.68 16.43 15.98
CA PRO A 130 23.89 17.21 16.25
C PRO A 130 25.04 16.75 15.36
N ASN A 131 25.66 17.70 14.67
CA ASN A 131 26.86 17.47 13.85
C ASN A 131 28.16 17.86 14.57
N SER A 132 28.05 18.61 15.67
CA SER A 132 29.15 18.96 16.58
C SER A 132 28.59 19.10 17.99
N LEU A 133 29.43 18.85 18.99
CA LEU A 133 29.12 19.06 20.41
C LEU A 133 29.91 20.22 21.03
N LYS A 134 30.89 20.79 20.32
CA LYS A 134 31.76 21.88 20.80
C LYS A 134 32.03 22.89 19.66
N PRO A 135 31.17 23.91 19.45
CA PRO A 135 29.87 24.10 20.10
C PRO A 135 28.81 23.12 19.58
N ARG A 136 27.76 22.87 20.38
CA ARG A 136 26.63 22.02 19.98
C ARG A 136 25.94 22.62 18.78
N THR A 137 25.94 21.91 17.66
CA THR A 137 25.49 22.46 16.38
C THR A 137 24.61 21.46 15.64
N ILE A 138 23.53 21.95 15.04
CA ILE A 138 22.67 21.18 14.13
C ILE A 138 22.52 21.97 12.83
N ASP A 139 22.77 21.32 11.72
CA ASP A 139 22.55 21.90 10.39
C ASP A 139 21.20 21.46 9.85
N HIS A 140 20.45 22.42 9.30
CA HIS A 140 19.09 22.24 8.79
C HIS A 140 18.15 21.50 9.75
N PRO A 141 18.06 21.89 11.05
CA PRO A 141 17.06 21.30 11.93
C PRO A 141 15.65 21.64 11.46
N GLU A 142 14.72 20.75 11.79
CA GLU A 142 13.30 21.10 11.76
C GLU A 142 12.97 21.88 13.02
N THR A 143 12.38 23.05 12.86
CA THR A 143 12.07 23.96 13.96
C THR A 143 10.65 24.49 13.90
N GLU A 144 10.02 24.61 15.07
CA GLU A 144 8.67 25.14 15.23
C GLU A 144 8.67 26.12 16.40
N VAL A 145 8.26 27.36 16.12
CA VAL A 145 8.11 28.40 17.15
C VAL A 145 6.88 28.08 17.98
N ILE A 146 6.99 28.20 19.29
CA ILE A 146 5.89 28.00 20.24
C ILE A 146 5.14 29.33 20.33
N GLU A 147 3.96 29.40 19.72
CA GLU A 147 3.09 30.56 19.87
C GLU A 147 2.32 30.48 21.21
N PRO A 148 2.31 31.54 22.04
CA PRO A 148 1.59 31.53 23.30
C PRO A 148 0.07 31.42 23.04
N GLY A 149 -0.50 30.25 23.34
CA GLY A 149 -1.93 29.95 23.17
C GLY A 149 -2.25 28.80 22.20
N GLU A 150 -1.28 28.31 21.43
CA GLU A 150 -1.44 27.09 20.63
C GLU A 150 -0.98 25.86 21.43
N GLU A 151 -1.94 25.07 21.93
CA GLU A 151 -1.65 23.89 22.75
C GLU A 151 -1.11 22.69 21.94
N VAL A 152 -1.22 22.69 20.59
CA VAL A 152 -0.96 21.47 19.80
C VAL A 152 -0.20 21.75 18.51
N SER A 153 1.12 21.62 18.55
CA SER A 153 1.97 21.72 17.36
C SER A 153 1.76 20.51 16.43
N ILE A 154 1.57 20.73 15.12
CA ILE A 154 1.26 19.65 14.14
C ILE A 154 2.50 18.78 13.86
N HIS A 155 3.70 19.28 14.17
CA HIS A 155 4.95 18.66 13.75
C HIS A 155 5.83 18.15 14.88
N ILE A 156 5.60 18.60 16.12
CA ILE A 156 6.42 18.30 17.30
C ILE A 156 5.49 17.89 18.47
N ASP A 157 6.04 17.22 19.48
CA ASP A 157 5.30 16.58 20.58
C ASP A 157 4.33 15.48 20.14
N ARG A 158 4.74 14.72 19.11
CA ARG A 158 3.95 13.61 18.58
C ARG A 158 4.82 12.59 17.88
N VAL A 159 4.22 11.47 17.53
CA VAL A 159 4.77 10.51 16.58
C VAL A 159 4.62 11.10 15.17
N ALA A 160 5.71 11.66 14.64
CA ALA A 160 5.73 12.37 13.38
C ALA A 160 5.87 11.41 12.18
N PRO A 161 4.95 11.41 11.21
CA PRO A 161 5.05 10.60 10.01
C PRO A 161 6.10 11.14 9.03
N ILE A 162 6.87 10.24 8.42
CA ILE A 162 7.86 10.55 7.38
C ILE A 162 7.43 9.89 6.08
N TYR A 163 7.11 10.72 5.08
CA TYR A 163 6.58 10.27 3.80
C TYR A 163 7.67 10.02 2.77
N PRO A 164 7.46 9.10 1.81
CA PRO A 164 8.25 9.10 0.58
C PRO A 164 7.89 10.35 -0.24
N LEU A 165 8.88 11.18 -0.57
CA LEU A 165 8.71 12.46 -1.26
C LEU A 165 9.63 12.56 -2.48
N THR A 166 9.28 13.44 -3.41
CA THR A 166 10.13 13.85 -4.54
C THR A 166 10.95 15.10 -4.21
N GLU A 167 11.98 15.36 -5.02
CA GLU A 167 12.77 16.59 -4.92
C GLU A 167 11.88 17.85 -4.93
N GLY A 168 12.24 18.81 -4.07
CA GLY A 168 11.51 20.07 -3.91
C GLY A 168 10.31 20.01 -2.95
N LEU A 169 9.90 18.82 -2.49
CA LEU A 169 8.77 18.65 -1.58
C LEU A 169 9.25 18.42 -0.13
N PRO A 170 9.04 19.37 0.80
CA PRO A 170 9.51 19.22 2.18
C PRO A 170 8.53 18.40 3.04
N GLN A 171 9.07 17.61 3.99
CA GLN A 171 8.29 16.77 4.93
C GLN A 171 7.27 17.58 5.74
N ARG A 172 7.66 18.76 6.20
CA ARG A 172 6.77 19.66 6.95
C ARG A 172 5.54 20.02 6.13
N TRP A 173 5.71 20.43 4.87
CA TRP A 173 4.60 20.80 4.00
C TRP A 173 3.67 19.63 3.73
N MET A 174 4.21 18.43 3.45
CA MET A 174 3.39 17.23 3.25
C MET A 174 2.54 16.92 4.50
N ARG A 175 3.16 16.97 5.68
CA ARG A 175 2.44 16.79 6.96
C ARG A 175 1.32 17.82 7.13
N SER A 176 1.59 19.10 6.90
CA SER A 176 0.57 20.15 7.05
C SER A 176 -0.56 20.00 6.01
N LEU A 177 -0.25 19.52 4.80
CA LEU A 177 -1.27 19.24 3.79
C LEU A 177 -2.16 18.07 4.22
N LEU A 178 -1.56 16.96 4.66
CA LEU A 178 -2.30 15.78 5.10
C LEU A 178 -3.13 16.03 6.35
N TRP A 179 -2.62 16.79 7.32
CA TRP A 179 -3.37 17.17 8.51
C TRP A 179 -4.67 17.90 8.15
N ARG A 180 -4.55 18.97 7.35
CA ARG A 180 -5.72 19.75 6.90
C ARG A 180 -6.67 18.93 6.02
N THR A 181 -6.11 18.03 5.20
CA THR A 181 -6.92 17.14 4.36
C THR A 181 -7.72 16.16 5.22
N LEU A 182 -7.12 15.58 6.26
CA LEU A 182 -7.82 14.72 7.21
C LEU A 182 -8.91 15.50 7.95
N GLU A 183 -8.61 16.68 8.51
CA GLU A 183 -9.64 17.50 9.19
C GLU A 183 -10.86 17.79 8.30
N GLN A 184 -10.63 18.05 7.01
CA GLN A 184 -11.71 18.37 6.08
C GLN A 184 -12.46 17.14 5.57
N PHE A 185 -11.76 16.05 5.25
CA PHE A 185 -12.32 14.92 4.52
C PHE A 185 -12.57 13.67 5.37
N GLU A 186 -12.03 13.58 6.59
CA GLU A 186 -12.26 12.45 7.51
C GLU A 186 -13.75 12.13 7.70
N PRO A 187 -14.67 13.11 7.91
CA PRO A 187 -16.10 12.82 8.02
C PRO A 187 -16.76 12.32 6.73
N LEU A 188 -16.10 12.53 5.58
CA LEU A 188 -16.59 12.16 4.25
C LEU A 188 -16.06 10.79 3.80
N VAL A 189 -15.12 10.20 4.55
CA VAL A 189 -14.59 8.86 4.27
C VAL A 189 -15.66 7.82 4.59
N SER A 190 -16.18 7.19 3.54
CA SER A 190 -17.16 6.12 3.65
C SER A 190 -16.50 4.76 3.87
N GLU A 191 -17.20 3.89 4.61
CA GLU A 191 -16.86 2.48 4.72
C GLU A 191 -17.00 1.77 3.36
N PRO A 192 -16.01 0.96 2.90
CA PRO A 192 -16.07 0.33 1.58
C PRO A 192 -17.22 -0.66 1.40
N SER A 193 -17.72 -1.22 2.50
CA SER A 193 -18.85 -2.16 2.52
C SER A 193 -19.58 -2.07 3.85
N PRO A 194 -20.48 -1.09 4.03
CA PRO A 194 -21.09 -0.78 5.32
C PRO A 194 -21.71 -2.00 6.02
N ASP A 195 -22.39 -2.88 5.27
CA ASP A 195 -23.02 -4.09 5.82
C ASP A 195 -22.02 -5.11 6.35
N ILE A 196 -20.85 -5.21 5.70
CA ILE A 196 -19.78 -6.14 6.08
C ILE A 196 -18.99 -5.53 7.24
N SER A 197 -18.64 -4.24 7.13
CA SER A 197 -17.96 -3.49 8.19
C SER A 197 -18.76 -3.52 9.50
N ALA A 198 -20.08 -3.30 9.44
CA ALA A 198 -20.95 -3.29 10.60
C ALA A 198 -21.03 -4.64 11.34
N LYS A 199 -20.75 -5.76 10.66
CA LYS A 199 -20.82 -7.11 11.26
C LYS A 199 -19.47 -7.64 11.69
N LEU A 200 -18.43 -7.42 10.87
CA LEU A 200 -17.11 -8.03 11.07
C LEU A 200 -16.11 -7.10 11.77
N LEU A 201 -16.34 -5.79 11.76
CA LEU A 201 -15.36 -4.78 12.16
C LEU A 201 -15.80 -3.95 13.38
N ILE A 202 -16.79 -4.42 14.13
CA ILE A 202 -17.34 -3.70 15.30
C ILE A 202 -16.24 -3.34 16.33
N THR A 203 -15.26 -4.22 16.52
CA THR A 203 -14.16 -4.03 17.47
C THR A 203 -12.95 -3.32 16.88
N ARG A 204 -13.01 -2.94 15.60
CA ARG A 204 -11.92 -2.29 14.87
C ARG A 204 -12.27 -0.82 14.63
N PRO A 205 -11.26 0.06 14.45
CA PRO A 205 -11.54 1.45 14.10
C PRO A 205 -12.26 1.54 12.75
N THR A 206 -13.03 2.61 12.56
CA THR A 206 -13.60 2.97 11.25
C THR A 206 -12.48 3.23 10.25
N ARG A 207 -12.78 3.18 8.95
CA ARG A 207 -11.80 3.50 7.89
C ARG A 207 -11.27 4.94 8.06
N ALA A 208 -12.14 5.88 8.40
CA ALA A 208 -11.77 7.26 8.69
C ALA A 208 -10.74 7.34 9.83
N ASN A 209 -11.03 6.70 10.97
CA ASN A 209 -10.12 6.68 12.12
C ASN A 209 -8.81 5.95 11.80
N ALA A 210 -8.85 4.87 11.02
CA ALA A 210 -7.64 4.16 10.60
C ALA A 210 -6.74 5.03 9.70
N LEU A 211 -7.32 5.84 8.80
CA LEU A 211 -6.56 6.82 8.03
C LEU A 211 -5.96 7.90 8.96
N ARG A 212 -6.71 8.37 9.95
CA ARG A 212 -6.15 9.31 10.94
C ARG A 212 -4.99 8.69 11.71
N MET A 213 -5.15 7.48 12.22
CA MET A 213 -4.15 6.74 13.00
C MET A 213 -2.89 6.41 12.17
N ILE A 214 -3.02 6.10 10.87
CA ILE A 214 -1.84 5.81 10.03
C ILE A 214 -1.05 7.09 9.74
N HIS A 215 -1.68 8.26 9.65
CA HIS A 215 -0.96 9.50 9.38
C HIS A 215 -0.49 10.20 10.65
N PHE A 216 -1.33 10.27 11.68
CA PHE A 216 -1.08 10.97 12.92
C PHE A 216 -1.49 10.09 14.12
N PRO A 217 -0.72 9.02 14.40
CA PRO A 217 -0.97 8.16 15.53
C PRO A 217 -0.76 8.91 16.85
N ALA A 218 -1.59 8.61 17.86
CA ALA A 218 -1.35 9.06 19.22
C ALA A 218 -0.24 8.20 19.86
N GLU A 219 -0.31 6.89 19.63
CA GLU A 219 0.67 5.90 20.08
C GLU A 219 1.24 5.07 18.94
N LEU A 220 2.46 4.56 19.12
CA LEU A 220 3.09 3.69 18.12
C LEU A 220 2.26 2.41 17.85
N SER A 221 1.48 1.93 18.83
CA SER A 221 0.56 0.81 18.66
C SER A 221 -0.57 1.09 17.68
N ASP A 222 -1.02 2.35 17.54
CA ASP A 222 -2.12 2.74 16.67
C ASP A 222 -1.80 2.47 15.19
N ILE A 223 -0.52 2.60 14.84
CA ILE A 223 -0.01 2.38 13.49
C ILE A 223 -0.34 0.96 13.02
N GLU A 224 -0.08 -0.04 13.88
CA GLU A 224 -0.29 -1.43 13.53
C GLU A 224 -1.78 -1.78 13.45
N ILE A 225 -2.60 -1.21 14.35
CA ILE A 225 -4.06 -1.36 14.31
C ILE A 225 -4.62 -0.78 12.99
N ALA A 226 -4.18 0.43 12.63
CA ALA A 226 -4.56 1.10 11.40
C ALA A 226 -4.12 0.32 10.16
N ARG A 227 -2.88 -0.17 10.14
CA ARG A 227 -2.33 -0.97 9.04
C ARG A 227 -3.15 -2.23 8.81
N GLN A 228 -3.46 -2.98 9.87
CA GLN A 228 -4.28 -4.19 9.78
C GLN A 228 -5.70 -3.86 9.29
N ARG A 229 -6.30 -2.78 9.80
CA ARG A 229 -7.63 -2.32 9.39
C ARG A 229 -7.68 -1.97 7.90
N LEU A 230 -6.71 -1.20 7.39
CA LEU A 230 -6.65 -0.80 5.97
C LEU A 230 -6.29 -1.98 5.06
N ALA A 231 -5.42 -2.89 5.49
CA ALA A 231 -5.14 -4.13 4.74
C ALA A 231 -6.37 -5.02 4.63
N LEU A 232 -7.22 -5.03 5.67
CA LEU A 232 -8.48 -5.76 5.66
C LEU A 232 -9.49 -5.15 4.68
N ASP A 233 -9.56 -3.82 4.54
CA ASP A 233 -10.38 -3.18 3.50
C ASP A 233 -9.97 -3.65 2.09
N GLU A 234 -8.66 -3.64 1.81
CA GLU A 234 -8.13 -4.12 0.53
C GLU A 234 -8.48 -5.60 0.29
N PHE A 235 -8.35 -6.43 1.33
CA PHE A 235 -8.67 -7.85 1.24
C PHE A 235 -10.17 -8.11 1.02
N ILE A 236 -11.05 -7.39 1.73
CA ILE A 236 -12.51 -7.47 1.53
C ILE A 236 -12.85 -7.05 0.10
N GLY A 237 -12.29 -5.94 -0.39
CA GLY A 237 -12.48 -5.48 -1.77
C GLY A 237 -12.06 -6.53 -2.80
N LEU A 238 -10.91 -7.17 -2.61
CA LEU A 238 -10.43 -8.26 -3.45
C LEU A 238 -11.39 -9.46 -3.42
N GLN A 239 -11.83 -9.89 -2.24
CA GLN A 239 -12.77 -11.01 -2.09
C GLN A 239 -14.12 -10.72 -2.75
N LEU A 240 -14.66 -9.51 -2.60
CA LEU A 240 -15.89 -9.09 -3.26
C LEU A 240 -15.75 -9.12 -4.78
N ALA A 241 -14.62 -8.65 -5.31
CA ALA A 241 -14.33 -8.73 -6.75
C ALA A 241 -14.28 -10.19 -7.24
N ILE A 242 -13.62 -11.10 -6.50
CA ILE A 242 -13.55 -12.53 -6.83
C ILE A 242 -14.94 -13.16 -6.80
N GLN A 243 -15.73 -12.91 -5.75
CA GLN A 243 -17.08 -13.45 -5.61
C GLN A 243 -18.04 -12.91 -6.67
N SER A 244 -17.94 -11.62 -7.01
CA SER A 244 -18.73 -11.01 -8.09
C SER A 244 -18.41 -11.65 -9.43
N ARG A 245 -17.12 -11.86 -9.75
CA ARG A 245 -16.69 -12.56 -10.97
C ARG A 245 -17.19 -14.00 -11.00
N ARG A 246 -17.16 -14.70 -9.86
CA ARG A 246 -17.69 -16.06 -9.72
C ARG A 246 -19.19 -16.13 -10.00
N LYS A 247 -19.98 -15.29 -9.33
CA LYS A 247 -21.44 -15.21 -9.55
C LYS A 247 -21.81 -14.88 -10.99
N LYS A 248 -21.09 -13.93 -11.62
CA LYS A 248 -21.31 -13.59 -13.04
C LYS A 248 -21.07 -14.78 -13.97
N LEU A 249 -20.02 -15.56 -13.71
CA LEU A 249 -19.74 -16.77 -14.47
C LEU A 249 -20.84 -17.82 -14.26
N GLU A 250 -21.21 -18.10 -13.00
CA GLU A 250 -22.23 -19.10 -12.65
C GLU A 250 -23.60 -18.75 -13.22
N ALA A 251 -23.94 -17.46 -13.32
CA ALA A 251 -25.19 -17.00 -13.93
C ALA A 251 -25.17 -17.04 -15.48
N GLY A 252 -24.01 -16.78 -16.10
CA GLY A 252 -23.88 -16.67 -17.55
C GLY A 252 -23.46 -17.96 -18.28
N THR A 253 -23.04 -18.99 -17.55
CA THR A 253 -22.51 -20.21 -18.15
C THR A 253 -23.00 -21.47 -17.43
N ARG A 254 -23.27 -22.51 -18.20
CA ARG A 254 -23.58 -23.86 -17.70
C ARG A 254 -22.42 -24.78 -18.03
N GLY A 255 -22.05 -25.61 -17.06
CA GLY A 255 -21.08 -26.68 -17.25
C GLY A 255 -21.63 -27.74 -18.20
N LEU A 256 -20.74 -28.29 -19.03
CA LEU A 256 -21.03 -29.51 -19.77
C LEU A 256 -20.76 -30.70 -18.83
N PRO A 257 -21.57 -31.78 -18.89
CA PRO A 257 -21.36 -32.95 -18.04
C PRO A 257 -20.13 -33.73 -18.53
N CYS A 258 -18.96 -33.43 -17.98
CA CYS A 258 -17.68 -33.95 -18.42
C CYS A 258 -17.04 -34.92 -17.40
N ALA A 259 -17.84 -35.77 -16.77
CA ALA A 259 -17.31 -36.68 -15.74
C ALA A 259 -16.57 -37.89 -16.31
N GLY A 260 -16.89 -38.31 -17.54
CA GLY A 260 -16.38 -39.56 -18.13
C GLY A 260 -16.84 -40.83 -17.39
N ASP A 261 -16.66 -42.00 -18.01
CA ASP A 261 -17.06 -43.31 -17.49
C ASP A 261 -15.90 -44.11 -16.87
N ASN A 262 -14.67 -43.59 -16.92
CA ASN A 262 -13.39 -44.20 -16.53
C ASN A 262 -12.83 -45.28 -17.47
N HIS A 263 -13.35 -45.48 -18.69
CA HIS A 263 -12.81 -46.56 -19.54
C HIS A 263 -11.34 -46.31 -19.95
N LEU A 264 -10.93 -45.07 -20.24
CA LEU A 264 -9.54 -44.72 -20.57
C LEU A 264 -8.71 -44.61 -19.30
N ILE A 265 -9.27 -44.01 -18.25
CA ILE A 265 -8.57 -43.81 -16.98
C ILE A 265 -8.14 -45.15 -16.36
N ARG A 266 -9.01 -46.17 -16.39
CA ARG A 266 -8.67 -47.51 -15.85
C ARG A 266 -7.51 -48.15 -16.62
N GLN A 267 -7.51 -48.05 -17.94
CA GLN A 267 -6.45 -48.59 -18.79
C GLN A 267 -5.12 -47.84 -18.55
N PHE A 268 -5.18 -46.51 -18.48
CA PHE A 268 -4.03 -45.67 -18.17
C PHE A 268 -3.42 -46.01 -16.81
N LEU A 269 -4.24 -46.12 -15.76
CA LEU A 269 -3.77 -46.46 -14.41
C LEU A 269 -3.22 -47.89 -14.31
N ALA A 270 -3.69 -48.82 -15.14
CA ALA A 270 -3.14 -50.18 -15.21
C ALA A 270 -1.78 -50.22 -15.93
N ALA A 271 -1.59 -49.36 -16.94
CA ALA A 271 -0.30 -49.18 -17.61
C ALA A 271 0.69 -48.34 -16.77
N LEU A 272 0.18 -47.59 -15.80
CA LEU A 272 0.99 -46.76 -14.91
C LEU A 272 1.85 -47.65 -14.00
N GLY A 273 3.17 -47.61 -14.16
CA GLY A 273 4.13 -48.42 -13.39
C GLY A 273 4.24 -48.10 -11.89
N PHE A 274 3.30 -47.32 -11.34
CA PHE A 274 3.22 -46.97 -9.92
C PHE A 274 1.76 -46.72 -9.51
N LYS A 275 1.49 -46.80 -8.21
CA LYS A 275 0.16 -46.52 -7.65
C LYS A 275 0.01 -45.04 -7.33
N LEU A 276 -1.18 -44.48 -7.62
CA LEU A 276 -1.50 -43.13 -7.21
C LEU A 276 -1.49 -43.00 -5.68
N THR A 277 -1.05 -41.84 -5.20
CA THR A 277 -1.11 -41.51 -3.78
C THR A 277 -2.56 -41.26 -3.35
N GLY A 278 -2.81 -41.31 -2.04
CA GLY A 278 -4.12 -40.95 -1.48
C GLY A 278 -4.52 -39.50 -1.81
N ALA A 279 -3.55 -38.58 -1.85
CA ALA A 279 -3.76 -37.19 -2.23
C ALA A 279 -4.19 -37.04 -3.70
N GLN A 280 -3.50 -37.72 -4.63
CA GLN A 280 -3.86 -37.72 -6.05
C GLN A 280 -5.26 -38.32 -6.27
N THR A 281 -5.56 -39.42 -5.59
CA THR A 281 -6.88 -40.08 -5.66
C THR A 281 -8.00 -39.17 -5.16
N ARG A 282 -7.78 -38.48 -4.03
CA ARG A 282 -8.74 -37.50 -3.48
C ARG A 282 -8.99 -36.37 -4.49
N VAL A 283 -7.92 -35.76 -5.01
CA VAL A 283 -8.01 -34.67 -5.99
C VAL A 283 -8.74 -35.08 -7.26
N LEU A 284 -8.52 -36.30 -7.77
CA LEU A 284 -9.23 -36.81 -8.94
C LEU A 284 -10.73 -36.98 -8.71
N ARG A 285 -11.16 -37.41 -7.51
CA ARG A 285 -12.58 -37.48 -7.16
C ARG A 285 -13.22 -36.10 -7.13
N GLU A 286 -12.52 -35.13 -6.55
CA GLU A 286 -12.99 -33.76 -6.51
C GLU A 286 -13.06 -33.13 -7.92
N ILE A 287 -12.06 -33.37 -8.78
CA ILE A 287 -12.09 -32.95 -10.20
C ILE A 287 -13.28 -33.58 -10.93
N ARG A 288 -13.49 -34.89 -10.77
CA ARG A 288 -14.64 -35.58 -11.39
C ARG A 288 -15.97 -34.98 -10.94
N HIS A 289 -16.10 -34.65 -9.66
CA HIS A 289 -17.28 -33.97 -9.13
C HIS A 289 -17.47 -32.60 -9.78
N ASP A 290 -16.41 -31.78 -9.83
CA ASP A 290 -16.46 -30.44 -10.42
C ASP A 290 -16.78 -30.48 -11.92
N MET A 291 -16.22 -31.43 -12.67
CA MET A 291 -16.48 -31.61 -14.11
C MET A 291 -17.88 -32.17 -14.41
N GLY A 292 -18.50 -32.85 -13.45
CA GLY A 292 -19.89 -33.31 -13.54
C GLY A 292 -20.93 -32.29 -13.03
N ALA A 293 -20.49 -31.16 -12.49
CA ALA A 293 -21.37 -30.16 -11.88
C ALA A 293 -22.06 -29.25 -12.90
N ALA A 294 -23.08 -28.52 -12.45
CA ALA A 294 -23.86 -27.59 -13.27
C ALA A 294 -23.06 -26.35 -13.74
N HIS A 295 -21.89 -26.08 -13.14
CA HIS A 295 -21.05 -24.92 -13.45
C HIS A 295 -19.67 -25.38 -13.96
N PRO A 296 -19.04 -24.66 -14.90
CA PRO A 296 -17.73 -25.02 -15.41
C PRO A 296 -16.66 -25.11 -14.29
N MET A 297 -15.89 -26.20 -14.29
CA MET A 297 -14.79 -26.37 -13.33
C MET A 297 -13.73 -25.27 -13.50
N ARG A 298 -13.38 -24.60 -12.39
CA ARG A 298 -12.26 -23.65 -12.30
C ARG A 298 -11.41 -23.97 -11.07
N ARG A 299 -10.45 -24.86 -11.26
CA ARG A 299 -9.63 -25.42 -10.18
C ARG A 299 -8.16 -25.14 -10.42
N LEU A 300 -7.45 -24.81 -9.34
CA LEU A 300 -5.99 -24.76 -9.31
C LEU A 300 -5.46 -26.06 -8.70
N LEU A 301 -4.77 -26.87 -9.50
CA LEU A 301 -4.05 -28.03 -9.00
C LEU A 301 -2.66 -27.59 -8.49
N GLN A 302 -2.49 -27.54 -7.18
CA GLN A 302 -1.24 -27.14 -6.54
C GLN A 302 -0.52 -28.34 -5.90
N GLY A 303 0.80 -28.40 -6.06
CA GLY A 303 1.66 -29.41 -5.44
C GLY A 303 3.12 -29.21 -5.81
N ASP A 304 4.02 -29.78 -5.02
CA ASP A 304 5.47 -29.64 -5.19
C ASP A 304 5.98 -30.29 -6.49
N VAL A 305 7.21 -29.96 -6.90
CA VAL A 305 7.87 -30.63 -8.02
C VAL A 305 7.97 -32.13 -7.72
N GLY A 306 7.61 -32.98 -8.68
CA GLY A 306 7.60 -34.43 -8.48
C GLY A 306 6.34 -35.02 -7.80
N SER A 307 5.39 -34.19 -7.33
CA SER A 307 4.14 -34.69 -6.71
C SER A 307 3.15 -35.38 -7.66
N GLY A 308 3.50 -35.54 -8.95
CA GLY A 308 2.67 -36.22 -9.95
C GLY A 308 1.49 -35.39 -10.49
N LYS A 309 1.58 -34.06 -10.49
CA LYS A 309 0.54 -33.17 -11.06
C LYS A 309 0.18 -33.52 -12.51
N THR A 310 1.16 -33.90 -13.30
CA THR A 310 0.98 -34.27 -14.73
C THR A 310 0.07 -35.47 -14.90
N VAL A 311 0.14 -36.45 -13.99
CA VAL A 311 -0.71 -37.66 -14.01
C VAL A 311 -2.15 -37.31 -13.67
N VAL A 312 -2.36 -36.42 -12.70
CA VAL A 312 -3.68 -35.90 -12.37
C VAL A 312 -4.27 -35.16 -13.57
N ALA A 313 -3.48 -34.32 -14.25
CA ALA A 313 -3.89 -33.62 -15.45
C ALA A 313 -4.24 -34.57 -16.61
N ALA A 314 -3.47 -35.64 -16.81
CA ALA A 314 -3.78 -36.67 -17.80
C ALA A 314 -5.13 -37.36 -17.51
N CYS A 315 -5.36 -37.76 -16.26
CA CYS A 315 -6.66 -38.30 -15.84
C CYS A 315 -7.81 -37.30 -16.06
N THR A 316 -7.59 -36.00 -15.82
CA THR A 316 -8.58 -34.95 -16.12
C THR A 316 -8.86 -34.85 -17.61
N ALA A 317 -7.84 -34.93 -18.46
CA ALA A 317 -8.00 -34.94 -19.91
C ALA A 317 -8.84 -36.15 -20.37
N PHE A 318 -8.58 -37.33 -19.82
CA PHE A 318 -9.38 -38.52 -20.11
C PHE A 318 -10.86 -38.35 -19.72
N MET A 319 -11.19 -37.70 -18.60
CA MET A 319 -12.60 -37.44 -18.24
C MET A 319 -13.35 -36.64 -19.32
N ALA A 320 -12.69 -35.64 -19.90
CA ALA A 320 -13.26 -34.84 -20.98
C ALA A 320 -13.35 -35.63 -22.31
N LEU A 321 -12.31 -36.37 -22.67
CA LEU A 321 -12.28 -37.22 -23.87
C LEU A 321 -13.34 -38.33 -23.82
N GLU A 322 -13.48 -39.02 -22.69
CA GLU A 322 -14.53 -40.02 -22.43
C GLU A 322 -15.94 -39.43 -22.55
N SER A 323 -16.07 -38.12 -22.32
CA SER A 323 -17.34 -37.40 -22.45
C SER A 323 -17.57 -36.84 -23.87
N GLY A 324 -16.68 -37.14 -24.83
CA GLY A 324 -16.80 -36.73 -26.24
C GLY A 324 -16.27 -35.33 -26.56
N PHE A 325 -15.47 -34.74 -25.66
CA PHE A 325 -14.92 -33.40 -25.84
C PHE A 325 -13.41 -33.41 -26.08
N ASN A 326 -12.94 -32.43 -26.86
CA ASN A 326 -11.51 -32.22 -27.08
C ASN A 326 -10.86 -31.50 -25.89
N VAL A 327 -9.57 -31.77 -25.68
CA VAL A 327 -8.79 -31.17 -24.59
C VAL A 327 -7.62 -30.40 -25.17
N ALA A 328 -7.48 -29.14 -24.74
CA ALA A 328 -6.29 -28.34 -25.02
C ALA A 328 -5.41 -28.28 -23.77
N LEU A 329 -4.15 -28.69 -23.91
CA LEU A 329 -3.11 -28.48 -22.89
C LEU A 329 -2.28 -27.27 -23.26
N MET A 330 -2.17 -26.31 -22.35
CA MET A 330 -1.42 -25.08 -22.57
C MET A 330 -0.18 -25.06 -21.68
N ALA A 331 0.96 -24.70 -22.25
CA ALA A 331 2.24 -24.51 -21.55
C ALA A 331 2.76 -23.09 -21.77
N PRO A 332 3.52 -22.53 -20.83
CA PRO A 332 4.02 -21.15 -20.94
C PRO A 332 5.21 -21.00 -21.89
N THR A 333 5.88 -22.10 -22.26
CA THR A 333 7.04 -22.10 -23.16
C THR A 333 7.01 -23.30 -24.10
N GLU A 334 7.66 -23.17 -25.25
CA GLU A 334 7.79 -24.23 -26.26
C GLU A 334 8.44 -25.49 -25.69
N ILE A 335 9.55 -25.35 -24.95
CA ILE A 335 10.24 -26.49 -24.33
C ILE A 335 9.32 -27.28 -23.39
N LEU A 336 8.49 -26.59 -22.59
CA LEU A 336 7.52 -27.27 -21.72
C LEU A 336 6.38 -27.89 -22.52
N ALA A 337 5.96 -27.27 -23.62
CA ALA A 337 4.96 -27.82 -24.53
C ALA A 337 5.48 -29.12 -25.18
N GLU A 338 6.71 -29.14 -25.68
CA GLU A 338 7.35 -30.33 -26.25
C GLU A 338 7.47 -31.47 -25.22
N GLN A 339 7.86 -31.14 -23.98
CA GLN A 339 7.92 -32.11 -22.89
C GLN A 339 6.54 -32.69 -22.55
N LEU A 340 5.51 -31.84 -22.47
CA LEU A 340 4.14 -32.30 -22.24
C LEU A 340 3.63 -33.13 -23.42
N HIS A 341 3.89 -32.70 -24.66
CA HIS A 341 3.53 -33.43 -25.87
C HIS A 341 4.17 -34.82 -25.90
N GLY A 342 5.47 -34.94 -25.59
CA GLY A 342 6.17 -36.23 -25.51
C GLY A 342 5.57 -37.15 -24.43
N ASN A 343 5.36 -36.62 -23.22
CA ASN A 343 4.76 -37.39 -22.11
C ASN A 343 3.34 -37.85 -22.43
N PHE A 344 2.48 -36.95 -22.91
CA PHE A 344 1.10 -37.26 -23.23
C PHE A 344 1.01 -38.19 -24.45
N SER A 345 1.80 -37.99 -25.49
CA SER A 345 1.84 -38.91 -26.64
C SER A 345 2.19 -40.33 -26.22
N HIS A 346 3.21 -40.49 -25.36
CA HIS A 346 3.60 -41.80 -24.84
C HIS A 346 2.46 -42.49 -24.06
N TRP A 347 1.66 -41.72 -23.30
CA TRP A 347 0.55 -42.26 -22.52
C TRP A 347 -0.73 -42.49 -23.30
N LEU A 348 -1.04 -41.64 -24.28
CA LEU A 348 -2.33 -41.60 -24.99
C LEU A 348 -2.34 -42.45 -26.27
N GLN A 349 -1.21 -42.57 -26.97
CA GLN A 349 -1.12 -43.38 -28.20
C GLN A 349 -1.49 -44.86 -28.00
N PRO A 350 -1.03 -45.56 -26.93
CA PRO A 350 -1.42 -46.95 -26.68
C PRO A 350 -2.94 -47.13 -26.44
N LEU A 351 -3.62 -46.05 -26.06
CA LEU A 351 -5.06 -46.02 -25.80
C LEU A 351 -5.87 -45.57 -27.03
N GLY A 352 -5.21 -45.40 -28.19
CA GLY A 352 -5.86 -44.98 -29.44
C GLY A 352 -6.24 -43.51 -29.50
N VAL A 353 -5.73 -42.68 -28.58
CA VAL A 353 -6.01 -41.24 -28.54
C VAL A 353 -4.89 -40.47 -29.25
N ARG A 354 -5.25 -39.67 -30.24
CA ARG A 354 -4.30 -38.81 -30.97
C ARG A 354 -3.98 -37.56 -30.15
N VAL A 355 -2.70 -37.23 -30.06
CA VAL A 355 -2.19 -35.96 -29.53
C VAL A 355 -1.63 -35.17 -30.71
N GLU A 356 -2.03 -33.90 -30.82
CA GLU A 356 -1.63 -32.97 -31.89
C GLU A 356 -0.89 -31.76 -31.32
#